data_AF-A0A832ESG7-F1
#
_entry.id   AF-A0A832ESG7-F1
#
_cell.length_a   1.000
_cell.length_b   1.000
_cell.length_c   1.000
_cell.angle_alpha   90.00
_cell.angle_beta   90.00
_cell.angle_gamma   90.00
#
_symmetry.space_group_name_H-M   'P 1'
#
loop_
_entity.id
_entity.type
_entity.pdbx_description
1 polymer ?
#
loop_
_entity_poly.entity_id
_entity_poly.type
_entity_poly.pdbx_seq_one_letter_code
_entity_poly.pdbx_strand_id
1 'polypeptide(L)' 'MEAIKQLIRKGEELLTGRKRSSVFKEIIVNAEALENRVAVLEDGQLEEFSIERTTEHQIVASVFKGKIKNLEPGLK' A
#
# COMPACT_ATOMS: atom_id res chain seq x y z
N MET A 1 -6.50 15.16 -24.32
CA MET A 1 -7.41 15.05 -23.16
C MET A 1 -6.72 15.48 -21.86
N GLU A 2 -5.50 15.04 -21.57
CA GLU A 2 -4.83 15.32 -20.29
C GLU A 2 -4.46 16.80 -20.04
N ALA A 3 -4.03 17.53 -21.07
CA ALA A 3 -3.75 18.97 -20.96
C ALA A 3 -5.02 19.80 -20.67
N ILE A 4 -6.17 19.37 -21.21
CA ILE A 4 -7.47 20.03 -20.97
C ILE A 4 -7.89 19.83 -19.52
N LYS A 5 -7.72 18.62 -18.97
CA LYS A 5 -7.97 18.36 -17.54
C LYS A 5 -7.11 19.23 -16.63
N GLN A 6 -5.83 19.44 -16.96
CA GLN A 6 -4.94 20.32 -16.19
C GLN A 6 -5.38 21.79 -16.23
N LEU A 7 -5.83 22.29 -17.37
CA LEU A 7 -6.34 23.66 -17.51
C LEU A 7 -7.62 23.87 -16.68
N ILE A 8 -8.55 22.93 -16.73
CA ILE A 8 -9.78 22.96 -15.93
C ILE A 8 -9.43 22.95 -14.43
N ARG A 9 -8.51 22.06 -14.01
CA ARG A 9 -8.03 21.98 -12.61
C ARG A 9 -7.46 23.31 -12.11
N LYS A 10 -6.62 23.96 -12.91
CA LYS A 10 -5.97 25.22 -12.54
C LYS A 10 -6.98 26.38 -12.47
N GLY A 11 -7.98 26.38 -13.33
CA GLY A 11 -9.09 27.35 -13.29
C GLY A 11 -9.92 27.22 -12.01
N GLU A 12 -10.27 26.00 -11.61
CA GLU A 12 -11.02 25.73 -10.37
C GLU A 12 -10.27 26.14 -9.10
N GLU A 13 -8.96 25.87 -9.04
CA GLU A 13 -8.08 26.28 -7.92
C GLU A 13 -8.00 27.80 -7.79
N LEU A 14 -7.93 28.52 -8.92
CA LEU A 14 -7.91 29.98 -8.95
C LEU A 14 -9.25 30.61 -8.55
N LEU A 15 -10.37 30.00 -8.94
CA LEU A 15 -11.72 30.52 -8.66
C LEU A 15 -12.17 30.26 -7.21
N THR A 16 -11.80 29.13 -6.63
CA THR A 16 -12.26 28.74 -5.29
C THR A 16 -11.29 29.12 -4.18
N GLY A 17 -10.04 29.47 -4.52
CA GLY A 17 -8.95 29.72 -3.56
C GLY A 17 -8.57 28.51 -2.71
N ARG A 18 -9.24 27.37 -2.90
CA ARG A 18 -8.97 26.10 -2.25
C ARG A 18 -8.12 25.27 -3.20
N LYS A 19 -6.86 25.06 -2.83
CA LYS A 19 -6.09 23.95 -3.40
C LYS A 19 -6.92 22.69 -3.12
N ARG A 20 -7.35 21.96 -4.15
CA ARG A 20 -8.14 20.74 -3.94
C ARG A 20 -7.36 19.89 -2.93
N SER A 21 -8.02 19.55 -1.83
CA SER A 21 -7.42 18.79 -0.73
C SER A 21 -6.77 17.52 -1.28
N SER A 22 -5.72 17.06 -0.60
CA SER A 22 -5.07 15.77 -0.84
C SER A 22 -6.12 14.71 -1.23
N VAL A 23 -5.85 13.96 -2.31
CA VAL A 23 -6.66 12.81 -2.73
C VAL A 23 -7.06 12.00 -1.50
N PHE A 24 -8.34 11.70 -1.35
CA PHE A 24 -8.81 10.97 -0.19
C PHE A 24 -8.41 9.51 -0.37
N LYS A 25 -7.57 9.03 0.55
CA LYS A 25 -7.04 7.66 0.54
C LYS A 25 -7.71 6.83 1.61
N GLU A 26 -8.19 5.66 1.23
CA GLU A 26 -8.79 4.70 2.13
C GLU A 26 -8.09 3.34 2.00
N ILE A 27 -8.06 2.59 3.10
CA ILE A 27 -7.60 1.21 3.11
C ILE A 27 -8.76 0.35 3.61
N ILE A 28 -9.22 -0.58 2.78
CA ILE A 28 -10.24 -1.56 3.14
C ILE A 28 -9.54 -2.87 3.44
N VAL A 29 -9.74 -3.38 4.66
CA VAL A 29 -9.21 -4.67 5.10
C VAL A 29 -10.37 -5.63 5.33
N ASN A 30 -10.34 -6.75 4.63
CA ASN A 30 -11.19 -7.90 4.92
C ASN A 30 -10.32 -9.05 5.42
N ALA A 31 -10.52 -9.44 6.68
CA ALA A 31 -9.73 -10.46 7.37
C ALA A 31 -10.59 -11.70 7.61
N GLU A 32 -10.27 -12.81 6.94
CA GLU A 32 -10.96 -14.09 7.03
C GLU A 32 -10.00 -15.20 7.47
N ALA A 33 -10.53 -16.37 7.83
CA ALA A 33 -9.73 -17.46 8.40
C ALA A 33 -8.65 -18.01 7.44
N LEU A 34 -8.84 -17.90 6.13
CA LEU A 34 -7.96 -18.49 5.11
C LEU A 34 -7.18 -17.44 4.30
N GLU A 35 -7.62 -16.18 4.34
CA GLU A 35 -7.03 -15.09 3.58
C GLU A 35 -7.28 -13.73 4.22
N ASN A 36 -6.32 -12.83 4.08
CA ASN A 36 -6.48 -11.40 4.31
C ASN A 36 -6.47 -10.69 2.96
N ARG A 37 -7.45 -9.82 2.73
CA ARG A 37 -7.58 -9.02 1.51
C ARG A 37 -7.46 -7.55 1.87
N VAL A 38 -6.59 -6.83 1.18
CA VAL A 38 -6.37 -5.40 1.41
C VAL A 38 -6.54 -4.65 0.10
N ALA A 39 -7.41 -3.65 0.09
CA ALA A 39 -7.62 -2.75 -1.02
C ALA A 39 -7.24 -1.32 -0.61
N VAL A 40 -6.50 -0.62 -1.47
CA VAL A 40 -6.24 0.82 -1.34
C VAL A 40 -7.12 1.56 -2.35
N LEU A 41 -7.90 2.52 -1.86
CA LEU A 41 -8.75 3.36 -2.70
C LEU A 41 -8.24 4.80 -2.74
N GLU A 42 -8.36 5.44 -3.90
CA GLU A 42 -8.22 6.88 -4.09
C GLU A 42 -9.52 7.47 -4.62
N ASP A 43 -10.14 8.37 -3.86
CA ASP A 43 -11.44 8.96 -4.19
C ASP A 43 -12.52 7.91 -4.56
N GLY A 44 -12.51 6.78 -3.83
CA GLY A 44 -13.40 5.65 -4.03
C GLY A 44 -13.06 4.72 -5.21
N GLN A 45 -11.99 4.99 -5.95
CA GLN A 45 -11.49 4.13 -7.03
C GLN A 45 -10.40 3.19 -6.53
N LEU A 46 -10.43 1.94 -6.99
CA LEU A 46 -9.46 0.92 -6.59
C LEU A 46 -8.11 1.16 -7.27
N GLU A 47 -7.07 1.42 -6.46
CA GLU A 47 -5.70 1.62 -6.94
C GLU A 47 -4.84 0.37 -6.76
N GLU A 48 -4.93 -0.27 -5.60
CA GLU A 48 -4.15 -1.48 -5.28
C GLU A 48 -5.02 -2.53 -4.59
N PHE A 49 -4.78 -3.79 -4.91
CA PHE A 49 -5.44 -4.93 -4.29
C PHE A 49 -4.44 -6.07 -4.05
N SER A 50 -4.35 -6.53 -2.81
CA SER A 50 -3.49 -7.63 -2.40
C SER A 50 -4.25 -8.68 -1.60
N ILE A 51 -3.81 -9.93 -1.72
CA ILE A 51 -4.33 -11.06 -0.96
C ILE A 51 -3.14 -11.77 -0.32
N GLU A 52 -3.21 -11.97 0.99
CA GLU A 52 -2.28 -12.80 1.76
C GLU A 52 -3.03 -14.07 2.19
N ARG A 53 -2.47 -15.25 1.87
CA ARG A 53 -3.05 -16.55 2.23
C ARG A 53 -2.30 -17.18 3.38
N THR A 54 -3.00 -17.85 4.29
CA THR A 54 -2.37 -18.51 5.45
C THR A 54 -1.43 -19.66 5.07
N THR A 55 -1.60 -20.22 3.88
CA THR A 55 -0.74 -21.28 3.31
C THR A 55 0.60 -20.76 2.81
N GLU A 56 0.76 -19.44 2.66
CA GLU A 56 1.97 -18.82 2.14
C GLU A 56 2.76 -18.19 3.30
N HIS A 57 3.95 -18.71 3.58
CA HIS A 57 4.83 -18.13 4.60
C HIS A 57 5.95 -17.32 3.95
N GLN A 58 5.99 -16.02 4.23
CA GLN A 58 7.09 -15.15 3.82
C GLN A 58 8.00 -14.84 5.02
N ILE A 59 9.21 -15.41 5.00
CA ILE A 59 10.26 -15.12 6.00
C ILE A 59 11.24 -14.04 5.52
N VAL A 60 11.14 -13.62 4.26
CA VAL A 60 12.02 -12.60 3.66
C VAL A 60 11.77 -11.26 4.36
N ALA A 61 12.84 -10.48 4.54
CA ALA A 61 12.84 -9.18 5.24
C ALA A 61 12.34 -9.21 6.69
N SER A 62 12.11 -10.40 7.26
CA SER A 62 11.77 -10.55 8.66
C SER A 62 13.02 -10.36 9.53
N VAL A 63 12.88 -9.63 10.64
CA VAL A 63 13.95 -9.43 11.62
C VAL A 63 13.65 -10.27 12.85
N PHE A 64 14.56 -11.18 13.18
CA PHE A 64 14.42 -12.10 14.30
C PHE A 64 15.52 -11.89 15.34
N LYS A 65 15.19 -12.10 16.63
CA LYS A 65 16.19 -12.19 17.70
C LYS A 65 16.72 -13.62 17.77
N GLY A 66 17.86 -13.87 17.12
CA GLY A 66 18.54 -15.17 17.17
C GLY A 66 19.35 -15.37 18.46
N LYS A 67 19.44 -16.61 18.95
CA LYS A 67 20.46 -17.05 19.91
C LYS A 67 21.51 -17.86 19.16
N ILE A 68 22.79 -17.57 19.38
CA ILE A 68 23.88 -18.34 18.78
C ILE A 68 23.80 -19.79 19.29
N LYS A 69 23.66 -20.75 18.36
CA LYS A 69 23.58 -22.19 18.68
C LYS A 69 24.95 -22.88 18.59
N ASN A 70 25.75 -22.53 17.59
CA ASN A 70 27.07 -23.10 17.37
C ASN A 70 27.95 -22.09 16.62
N LEU A 71 29.27 -22.17 16.81
CA LEU A 71 30.26 -21.35 16.09
C LEU A 71 31.22 -22.30 15.36
N GLU A 72 30.92 -22.58 14.09
CA GLU A 72 31.78 -23.42 13.24
C GLU A 72 32.74 -22.54 12.42
N PRO A 73 34.06 -22.63 12.63
CA PRO A 73 35.04 -21.84 11.90
C PRO A 73 35.19 -22.23 10.42
N GLY A 74 34.52 -23.31 9.97
CA GLY A 74 34.67 -23.91 8.64
C GLY A 74 33.56 -23.59 7.63
N LEU A 75 32.55 -22.81 7.97
CA LEU A 75 31.51 -22.39 7.01
C LEU A 75 32.08 -21.28 6.10
N LYS A 76 32.36 -21.63 4.84
CA LYS A 76 32.63 -20.68 3.74
C LYS A 76 31.38 -20.53 2.88
#